data_AF-A0A0C2JM95-F1
#
_entry.id   AF-A0A0C2JM95-F1
#
_cell.length_a   1.000
_cell.length_b   1.000
_cell.length_c   1.000
_cell.angle_alpha   90.00
_cell.angle_beta   90.00
_cell.angle_gamma   90.00
#
_symmetry.space_group_name_H-M   'P 1'
#
loop_
_entity.id
_entity.type
_entity.pdbx_description
1 polymer ?
#
loop_
_entity_poly.entity_id
_entity_poly.type
_entity_poly.pdbx_seq_one_letter_code
_entity_poly.pdbx_strand_id
1 'polypeptide(L)'
;MTASEAADAGHAGAIPGFPGGTAVSHLHVYDWPTPDGLAGGSPHLHTASTEGYVVVHGEGALETLSGAGYTRTPLAPGTLLWFTPGTVHRLVNGSGDLELLVVMQNAGLPEAGDAVLTYPPDVLADPDTYARVTAIPPWTEFPDAASAHAAMSAAARQRRDLAIEGYLRLRDRVQRDGPEALDELYAAAVGLVRDKAAGWHHHWERGPHRQAEATREHIADIAEGDGAHLRRSAVYTADSPAGPRRTGMCGMLKVWDLDGAHPVS
;
A
#
# COMPACT_ATOMS: atom_id res chain seq x y z
N MET A 1 2.53 31.81 -34.39
CA MET A 1 2.88 30.54 -33.74
C MET A 1 3.04 29.49 -34.81
N THR A 2 4.24 28.96 -34.95
CA THR A 2 4.55 27.89 -35.90
C THR A 2 4.07 26.54 -35.35
N ALA A 3 3.85 25.54 -36.21
CA ALA A 3 3.52 24.18 -35.78
C ALA A 3 4.61 23.56 -34.86
N SER A 4 5.84 24.08 -34.93
CA SER A 4 6.95 23.72 -34.03
C SER A 4 6.76 24.25 -32.61
N GLU A 5 6.22 25.46 -32.43
CA GLU A 5 5.95 26.05 -31.11
C GLU A 5 4.72 25.41 -30.44
N ALA A 6 3.76 24.91 -31.23
CA ALA A 6 2.62 24.15 -30.73
C ALA A 6 2.99 22.72 -30.31
N ALA A 7 4.01 22.11 -30.94
CA ALA A 7 4.56 20.82 -30.53
C ALA A 7 5.39 20.94 -29.22
N ASP A 8 6.07 22.06 -29.02
CA ASP A 8 6.87 22.35 -27.82
C ASP A 8 5.98 22.69 -26.61
N ALA A 9 4.84 23.37 -26.83
CA ALA A 9 3.85 23.64 -25.80
C ALA A 9 3.06 22.40 -25.34
N GLY A 10 3.06 21.32 -26.14
CA GLY A 10 2.48 20.02 -25.78
C GLY A 10 3.43 19.11 -24.99
N HIS A 11 4.69 19.54 -24.80
CA HIS A 11 5.74 18.80 -24.11
C HIS A 11 6.23 19.52 -22.84
N ALA A 12 5.35 20.23 -22.15
CA ALA A 12 5.49 20.43 -20.70
C ALA A 12 5.49 19.02 -20.08
N GLY A 13 6.67 18.39 -20.10
CA GLY A 13 6.85 16.96 -19.96
C GLY A 13 6.21 16.51 -18.66
N ALA A 14 5.31 15.53 -18.75
CA ALA A 14 4.73 14.92 -17.57
C ALA A 14 5.87 14.57 -16.62
N ILE A 15 5.79 15.07 -15.39
CA ILE A 15 6.80 14.81 -14.36
C ILE A 15 7.04 13.30 -14.30
N PRO A 16 8.29 12.83 -14.42
CA PRO A 16 8.57 11.41 -14.33
C PRO A 16 8.14 10.92 -12.95
N GLY A 17 7.38 9.83 -12.91
CA GLY A 17 6.95 9.24 -11.65
C GLY A 17 8.14 8.70 -10.84
N PHE A 18 7.90 8.40 -9.56
CA PHE A 18 8.89 7.75 -8.71
C PHE A 18 9.32 6.39 -9.31
N PRO A 19 10.58 5.94 -9.12
CA PRO A 19 11.13 4.79 -9.84
C PRO A 19 10.24 3.54 -9.83
N GLY A 20 10.07 2.94 -11.00
CA GLY A 20 9.26 1.75 -11.22
C GLY A 20 7.75 1.98 -11.11
N GLY A 21 7.28 3.22 -11.02
CA GLY A 21 5.88 3.53 -10.71
C GLY A 21 5.46 3.04 -9.33
N THR A 22 6.42 2.99 -8.39
CA THR A 22 6.20 2.56 -7.01
C THR A 22 5.83 3.74 -6.12
N ALA A 23 5.16 3.46 -5.01
CA ALA A 23 5.03 4.39 -3.89
C ALA A 23 5.96 3.98 -2.75
N VAL A 24 6.40 4.97 -1.96
CA VAL A 24 7.16 4.74 -0.73
C VAL A 24 6.45 5.40 0.44
N SER A 25 6.39 4.73 1.58
CA SER A 25 5.83 5.26 2.82
C SER A 25 6.71 4.90 4.00
N HIS A 26 6.83 5.82 4.96
CA HIS A 26 7.44 5.50 6.26
C HIS A 26 6.33 5.11 7.24
N LEU A 27 6.35 3.87 7.70
CA LEU A 27 5.36 3.25 8.57
C LEU A 27 5.90 3.07 9.99
N HIS A 28 5.19 3.59 10.98
CA HIS A 28 5.32 3.18 12.38
C HIS A 28 4.22 2.18 12.67
N VAL A 29 4.57 0.92 12.96
CA VAL A 29 3.57 -0.12 13.22
C VAL A 29 2.81 0.22 14.50
N TYR A 30 1.50 -0.01 14.52
CA TYR A 30 0.72 0.22 15.73
C TYR A 30 1.31 -0.56 16.92
N ASP A 31 1.53 0.16 18.02
CA ASP A 31 1.94 -0.33 19.34
C ASP A 31 0.71 -0.69 20.22
N TRP A 32 -0.48 -0.51 19.68
CA TRP A 32 -1.74 -0.73 20.35
C TRP A 32 -2.04 -2.23 20.50
N PRO A 33 -2.48 -2.69 21.69
CA PRO A 33 -2.89 -4.08 21.87
C PRO A 33 -4.07 -4.42 20.96
N THR A 34 -4.11 -5.67 20.51
CA THR A 34 -5.16 -6.27 19.68
C THR A 34 -5.85 -7.41 20.46
N PRO A 35 -6.98 -7.95 19.98
CA PRO A 35 -7.77 -8.95 20.71
C PRO A 35 -7.03 -10.24 21.10
N ASP A 36 -5.93 -10.60 20.42
CA ASP A 36 -5.09 -11.76 20.75
C ASP A 36 -3.95 -11.44 21.73
N GLY A 37 -3.91 -10.22 22.27
CA GLY A 37 -2.90 -9.77 23.23
C GLY A 37 -1.60 -9.27 22.61
N LEU A 38 -1.44 -9.36 21.28
CA LEU A 38 -0.28 -8.79 20.58
C LEU A 38 -0.55 -7.34 20.15
N ALA A 39 0.51 -6.54 19.95
CA ALA A 39 0.42 -5.24 19.30
C ALA A 39 0.70 -5.36 17.80
N GLY A 40 0.00 -4.59 16.96
CA GLY A 40 0.22 -4.63 15.52
C GLY A 40 -0.88 -4.07 14.64
N GLY A 41 -0.69 -4.31 13.34
CA GLY A 41 -1.52 -3.85 12.24
C GLY A 41 -2.77 -4.70 11.97
N SER A 42 -3.58 -4.23 11.01
CA SER A 42 -4.74 -4.95 10.49
C SER A 42 -4.27 -5.99 9.47
N PRO A 43 -4.60 -7.29 9.63
CA PRO A 43 -4.26 -8.27 8.63
C PRO A 43 -5.07 -8.04 7.35
N HIS A 44 -4.39 -8.05 6.21
CA HIS A 44 -5.00 -7.80 4.90
C HIS A 44 -4.17 -8.43 3.77
N LEU A 45 -4.73 -8.44 2.57
CA LEU A 45 -4.02 -8.79 1.34
C LEU A 45 -4.17 -7.68 0.30
N HIS A 46 -3.23 -7.62 -0.64
CA HIS A 46 -3.37 -6.87 -1.88
C HIS A 46 -3.81 -7.81 -3.00
N THR A 47 -4.69 -7.32 -3.87
CA THR A 47 -5.26 -8.10 -4.98
C THR A 47 -4.49 -7.96 -6.29
N ALA A 48 -3.75 -6.85 -6.47
CA ALA A 48 -3.04 -6.55 -7.71
C ALA A 48 -1.60 -6.05 -7.52
N SER A 49 -1.25 -5.51 -6.35
CA SER A 49 0.07 -4.92 -6.09
C SER A 49 0.94 -5.80 -5.21
N THR A 50 2.24 -5.88 -5.52
CA THR A 50 3.23 -6.39 -4.56
C THR A 50 3.56 -5.32 -3.51
N GLU A 51 3.91 -5.76 -2.32
CA GLU A 51 4.36 -4.91 -1.22
C GLU A 51 5.71 -5.38 -0.69
N GLY A 52 6.61 -4.44 -0.45
CA GLY A 52 7.94 -4.67 0.10
C GLY A 52 8.16 -3.91 1.40
N TYR A 53 8.86 -4.53 2.34
CA TYR A 53 9.26 -3.93 3.61
C TYR A 53 10.77 -3.88 3.76
N VAL A 54 11.26 -2.71 4.18
CA VAL A 54 12.62 -2.52 4.69
C VAL A 54 12.50 -2.05 6.13
N VAL A 55 12.88 -2.90 7.09
CA VAL A 55 12.84 -2.55 8.51
C VAL A 55 13.98 -1.58 8.83
N VAL A 56 13.64 -0.43 9.42
CA VAL A 56 14.60 0.63 9.75
C VAL A 56 14.81 0.80 11.26
N HIS A 57 13.84 0.41 12.09
CA HIS A 57 13.92 0.51 13.54
C HIS A 57 13.05 -0.54 14.25
N GLY A 58 13.36 -0.83 15.52
CA GLY A 58 12.59 -1.74 16.37
C GLY A 58 12.64 -3.22 15.95
N GLU A 59 11.85 -4.05 16.65
CA GLU A 59 11.79 -5.50 16.47
C GLU A 59 10.35 -6.00 16.49
N GLY A 60 10.10 -7.10 15.77
CA GLY A 60 8.77 -7.69 15.73
C GLY A 60 8.70 -8.93 14.85
N ALA A 61 7.55 -9.15 14.23
CA ALA A 61 7.37 -10.23 13.27
C ALA A 61 6.40 -9.85 12.15
N LEU A 62 6.62 -10.39 10.96
CA LEU A 62 5.62 -10.48 9.92
C LEU A 62 4.96 -11.86 10.00
N GLU A 63 3.66 -11.90 10.20
CA GLU A 63 2.88 -13.12 10.01
C GLU A 63 2.25 -13.10 8.62
N THR A 64 2.34 -14.21 7.89
CA THR A 64 1.74 -14.35 6.55
C THR A 64 0.90 -15.62 6.43
N LEU A 65 -0.16 -15.54 5.62
CA LEU A 65 -0.88 -16.69 5.07
C LEU A 65 -0.79 -16.61 3.54
N SER A 66 -0.34 -17.69 2.92
CA SER A 66 -0.18 -17.78 1.46
C SER A 66 -0.35 -19.21 0.98
N GLY A 67 -0.06 -19.48 -0.30
CA GLY A 67 0.05 -20.84 -0.83
C GLY A 67 1.09 -21.71 -0.10
N ALA A 68 2.00 -21.12 0.67
CA ALA A 68 2.94 -21.84 1.54
C ALA A 68 2.38 -22.14 2.95
N GLY A 69 1.12 -21.77 3.23
CA GLY A 69 0.51 -21.87 4.54
C GLY A 69 0.84 -20.68 5.44
N TYR A 70 0.86 -20.91 6.76
CA TYR A 70 1.20 -19.90 7.77
C TYR A 70 2.71 -19.83 7.98
N THR A 71 3.27 -18.62 7.91
CA THR A 71 4.68 -18.34 8.25
C THR A 71 4.76 -17.14 9.19
N ARG A 72 5.69 -17.20 10.15
CA ARG A 72 6.05 -16.07 11.00
C ARG A 72 7.53 -15.76 10.83
N THR A 73 7.83 -14.60 10.26
CA THR A 73 9.19 -14.14 9.95
C THR A 73 9.61 -13.07 10.96
N PRO A 74 10.71 -13.27 11.71
CA PRO A 74 11.24 -12.23 12.59
C PRO A 74 11.63 -10.96 11.81
N LEU A 75 11.42 -9.81 12.43
CA LEU A 75 11.78 -8.50 11.88
C LEU A 75 12.75 -7.79 12.82
N ALA A 76 13.84 -7.28 12.24
CA ALA A 76 14.83 -6.43 12.90
C ALA A 76 15.45 -5.49 11.85
N PRO A 77 16.15 -4.40 12.25
CA PRO A 77 16.70 -3.44 11.30
C PRO A 77 17.58 -4.10 10.24
N GLY A 78 17.39 -3.71 8.98
CA GLY A 78 18.06 -4.32 7.82
C GLY A 78 17.33 -5.53 7.21
N THR A 79 16.23 -6.00 7.82
CA THR A 79 15.36 -7.01 7.19
C THR A 79 14.71 -6.42 5.95
N LEU A 80 14.88 -7.09 4.81
CA LEU A 80 14.22 -6.82 3.53
C LEU A 80 13.40 -8.04 3.13
N LEU A 81 12.12 -7.82 2.84
CA LEU A 81 11.23 -8.84 2.28
C LEU A 81 10.21 -8.19 1.36
N TRP A 82 9.59 -9.00 0.51
CA TRP A 82 8.45 -8.59 -0.30
C TRP A 82 7.52 -9.77 -0.49
N PHE A 83 6.27 -9.49 -0.79
CA PHE A 83 5.25 -10.50 -1.03
C PHE A 83 4.31 -10.07 -2.15
N THR A 84 3.72 -11.07 -2.79
CA THR A 84 2.90 -10.92 -3.99
C THR A 84 1.41 -10.86 -3.66
N PRO A 85 0.57 -10.41 -4.61
CA PRO A 85 -0.88 -10.40 -4.43
C PRO A 85 -1.44 -11.72 -3.92
N GLY A 86 -2.46 -11.64 -3.07
CA GLY A 86 -3.06 -12.79 -2.38
C GLY A 86 -2.33 -13.22 -1.10
N THR A 87 -1.16 -12.67 -0.80
CA THR A 87 -0.52 -12.90 0.51
C THR A 87 -1.24 -12.09 1.58
N VAL A 88 -1.91 -12.77 2.51
CA VAL A 88 -2.38 -12.13 3.74
C VAL A 88 -1.17 -11.86 4.61
N HIS A 89 -1.05 -10.64 5.12
CA HIS A 89 0.07 -10.27 5.98
C HIS A 89 -0.39 -9.44 7.19
N ARG A 90 0.32 -9.59 8.30
CA ARG A 90 0.13 -8.84 9.54
C ARG A 90 1.49 -8.51 10.14
N LEU A 91 1.73 -7.23 10.41
CA LEU A 91 2.86 -6.79 11.23
C LEU A 91 2.51 -6.87 12.72
N VAL A 92 3.35 -7.58 13.47
CA VAL A 92 3.32 -7.65 14.94
C VAL A 92 4.47 -6.80 15.47
N ASN A 93 4.14 -5.78 16.27
CA ASN A 93 5.10 -4.89 16.90
C ASN A 93 5.55 -5.49 18.24
N GLY A 94 6.78 -6.03 18.28
CA GLY A 94 7.30 -6.73 19.46
C GLY A 94 7.99 -5.80 20.45
N SER A 95 8.70 -4.79 19.95
CA SER A 95 9.44 -3.82 20.76
C SER A 95 8.63 -2.58 21.15
N GLY A 96 7.52 -2.31 20.45
CA GLY A 96 6.69 -1.11 20.62
C GLY A 96 7.10 0.05 19.70
N ASP A 97 8.26 -0.03 19.06
CA ASP A 97 8.85 1.03 18.21
C ASP A 97 9.25 0.52 16.82
N LEU A 98 8.60 -0.53 16.32
CA LEU A 98 8.85 -1.07 14.97
C LEU A 98 8.52 -0.05 13.87
N GLU A 99 9.53 0.30 13.07
CA GLU A 99 9.42 1.22 11.93
C GLU A 99 9.95 0.59 10.64
N LEU A 100 9.25 0.81 9.52
CA LEU A 100 9.61 0.27 8.21
C LEU A 100 9.41 1.31 7.10
N LEU A 101 10.21 1.20 6.05
CA LEU A 101 9.84 1.73 4.74
C LEU A 101 9.01 0.68 4.01
N VAL A 102 7.85 1.10 3.54
CA VAL A 102 6.96 0.31 2.69
C VAL A 102 7.16 0.75 1.25
N VAL A 103 7.44 -0.20 0.36
CA VAL A 103 7.52 0.02 -1.08
C VAL A 103 6.34 -0.68 -1.73
N MET A 104 5.42 0.08 -2.30
CA MET A 104 4.21 -0.42 -2.94
C MET A 104 4.33 -0.36 -4.45
N GLN A 105 4.04 -1.47 -5.12
CA GLN A 105 3.84 -1.45 -6.58
C GLN A 105 2.57 -0.66 -6.92
N ASN A 106 2.54 -0.08 -8.13
CA ASN A 106 1.38 0.61 -8.68
C ASN A 106 0.94 1.78 -7.79
N ALA A 107 1.79 2.80 -7.63
CA ALA A 107 1.48 3.97 -6.81
C ALA A 107 0.04 4.48 -7.00
N GLY A 108 -0.68 4.66 -5.89
CA GLY A 108 -2.08 5.09 -5.86
C GLY A 108 -3.11 3.97 -5.98
N LEU A 109 -2.73 2.78 -6.46
CA LEU A 109 -3.63 1.64 -6.58
C LEU A 109 -4.08 1.07 -5.22
N PRO A 110 -3.20 0.95 -4.20
CA PRO A 110 -3.63 0.58 -2.85
C PRO A 110 -4.71 1.50 -2.29
N GLU A 111 -4.56 2.81 -2.46
CA GLU A 111 -5.53 3.81 -2.05
C GLU A 111 -6.83 3.73 -2.87
N ALA A 112 -6.75 3.29 -4.12
CA ALA A 112 -7.92 3.01 -4.98
C ALA A 112 -8.64 1.69 -4.63
N GLY A 113 -8.20 1.00 -3.57
CA GLY A 113 -8.93 -0.10 -2.96
C GLY A 113 -8.52 -1.49 -3.43
N ASP A 114 -7.26 -1.69 -3.80
CA ASP A 114 -6.72 -3.03 -4.12
C ASP A 114 -6.51 -3.92 -2.87
N ALA A 115 -6.60 -3.32 -1.67
CA ALA A 115 -6.40 -3.99 -0.39
C ALA A 115 -7.71 -4.49 0.20
N VAL A 116 -7.70 -5.73 0.71
CA VAL A 116 -8.85 -6.37 1.36
C VAL A 116 -8.46 -6.87 2.76
N LEU A 117 -9.18 -6.40 3.78
CA LEU A 117 -9.03 -6.79 5.18
C LEU A 117 -9.63 -8.17 5.42
N THR A 118 -9.01 -8.97 6.27
CA THR A 118 -9.44 -10.35 6.55
C THR A 118 -10.58 -10.40 7.56
N TYR A 119 -11.70 -9.74 7.26
CA TYR A 119 -12.88 -9.77 8.13
C TYR A 119 -13.56 -11.15 8.19
N PRO A 120 -14.44 -11.36 9.19
CA PRO A 120 -15.31 -12.53 9.22
C PRO A 120 -16.12 -12.70 7.91
N PRO A 121 -16.45 -13.96 7.51
CA PRO A 121 -17.11 -14.23 6.24
C PRO A 121 -18.42 -13.49 5.99
N ASP A 122 -19.22 -13.25 7.03
CA ASP A 122 -20.48 -12.51 6.95
C ASP A 122 -20.28 -11.04 6.59
N VAL A 123 -19.17 -10.43 7.00
CA VAL A 123 -18.77 -9.07 6.62
C VAL A 123 -18.21 -9.05 5.20
N LEU A 124 -17.41 -10.05 4.83
CA LEU A 124 -16.82 -10.16 3.49
C LEU A 124 -17.87 -10.43 2.39
N ALA A 125 -18.99 -11.07 2.73
CA ALA A 125 -20.06 -11.41 1.80
C ALA A 125 -20.95 -10.21 1.40
N ASP A 126 -20.89 -9.09 2.11
CA ASP A 126 -21.72 -7.92 1.89
C ASP A 126 -20.86 -6.66 1.67
N PRO A 127 -20.74 -6.16 0.42
CA PRO A 127 -19.95 -4.97 0.10
C PRO A 127 -20.34 -3.71 0.88
N ASP A 128 -21.61 -3.51 1.20
CA ASP A 128 -22.08 -2.33 1.93
C ASP A 128 -21.68 -2.42 3.40
N THR A 129 -21.79 -3.61 3.99
CA THR A 129 -21.30 -3.87 5.34
C THR A 129 -19.79 -3.76 5.42
N TYR A 130 -19.06 -4.35 4.47
CA TYR A 130 -17.61 -4.21 4.36
C TYR A 130 -17.19 -2.74 4.31
N ALA A 131 -17.79 -1.94 3.42
CA ALA A 131 -17.46 -0.53 3.27
C ALA A 131 -17.73 0.26 4.57
N ARG A 132 -18.88 0.03 5.21
CA ARG A 132 -19.28 0.70 6.45
C ARG A 132 -18.31 0.44 7.61
N VAL A 133 -17.89 -0.81 7.81
CA VAL A 133 -16.97 -1.16 8.92
C VAL A 133 -15.51 -0.84 8.61
N THR A 134 -15.16 -0.64 7.34
CA THR A 134 -13.81 -0.24 6.90
C THR A 134 -13.58 1.27 7.04
N ALA A 135 -14.64 2.08 6.97
CA ALA A 135 -14.56 3.52 6.89
C ALA A 135 -13.86 4.16 8.11
N ILE A 136 -12.95 5.10 7.82
CA ILE A 136 -12.36 6.01 8.82
C ILE A 136 -12.98 7.38 8.57
N PRO A 137 -13.53 8.06 9.58
CA PRO A 137 -14.15 9.36 9.39
C PRO A 137 -13.09 10.38 8.93
N PRO A 138 -13.41 11.26 7.98
CA PRO A 138 -12.49 12.30 7.53
C PRO A 138 -12.24 13.31 8.65
N TRP A 139 -11.01 13.83 8.73
CA TRP A 139 -10.62 14.80 9.76
C TRP A 139 -11.48 16.08 9.74
N THR A 140 -12.06 16.42 8.59
CA THR A 140 -12.92 17.60 8.37
C THR A 140 -14.28 17.52 9.08
N GLU A 141 -14.68 16.34 9.57
CA GLU A 141 -15.92 16.17 10.35
C GLU A 141 -15.78 16.60 11.82
N PHE A 142 -14.57 16.98 12.25
CA PHE A 142 -14.28 17.28 13.66
C PHE A 142 -13.88 18.75 13.85
N PRO A 143 -14.23 19.35 15.01
CA PRO A 143 -13.97 20.76 15.27
C PRO A 143 -12.49 21.08 15.51
N ASP A 144 -11.68 20.10 15.88
CA ASP A 144 -10.25 20.27 16.15
C ASP A 144 -9.45 18.99 15.87
N ALA A 145 -8.12 19.14 15.80
CA ALA A 145 -7.21 18.04 15.49
C ALA A 145 -7.20 16.94 16.57
N ALA A 146 -7.45 17.28 17.83
CA ALA A 146 -7.40 16.31 18.93
C ALA A 146 -8.60 15.36 18.90
N SER A 147 -9.81 15.91 18.72
CA SER A 147 -11.05 15.16 18.55
C SER A 147 -11.04 14.33 17.26
N ALA A 148 -10.53 14.88 16.15
CA ALA A 148 -10.30 14.12 14.92
C ALA A 148 -9.38 12.92 15.16
N HIS A 149 -8.22 13.16 15.78
CA HIS A 149 -7.24 12.11 16.06
C HIS A 149 -7.82 11.00 16.94
N ALA A 150 -8.57 11.35 17.99
CA ALA A 150 -9.20 10.38 18.88
C ALA A 150 -10.23 9.51 18.13
N ALA A 151 -11.13 10.13 17.36
CA ALA A 151 -12.17 9.41 16.63
C ALA A 151 -11.59 8.52 15.50
N MET A 152 -10.64 9.05 14.73
CA MET A 152 -9.98 8.29 13.68
C MET A 152 -9.16 7.12 14.23
N SER A 153 -8.50 7.30 15.38
CA SER A 153 -7.75 6.23 16.06
C SER A 153 -8.69 5.15 16.60
N ALA A 154 -9.85 5.54 17.15
CA ALA A 154 -10.89 4.60 17.59
C ALA A 154 -11.43 3.78 16.41
N ALA A 155 -11.77 4.43 15.30
CA ALA A 155 -12.21 3.74 14.07
C ALA A 155 -11.14 2.81 13.51
N ALA A 156 -9.87 3.23 13.50
CA ALA A 156 -8.75 2.40 13.04
C ALA A 156 -8.56 1.15 13.92
N ARG A 157 -8.73 1.26 15.24
CA ARG A 157 -8.71 0.12 16.17
C ARG A 157 -9.88 -0.82 15.92
N GLN A 158 -11.10 -0.31 15.80
CA GLN A 158 -12.28 -1.14 15.52
C GLN A 158 -12.12 -1.91 14.21
N ARG A 159 -11.69 -1.21 13.15
CA ARG A 159 -11.38 -1.79 11.83
C ARG A 159 -10.34 -2.90 11.96
N ARG A 160 -9.25 -2.64 12.67
CA ARG A 160 -8.16 -3.61 12.86
C ARG A 160 -8.62 -4.83 13.66
N ASP A 161 -9.31 -4.62 14.77
CA ASP A 161 -9.69 -5.68 15.70
C ASP A 161 -10.66 -6.67 15.03
N LEU A 162 -11.57 -6.18 14.18
CA LEU A 162 -12.41 -7.02 13.34
C LEU A 162 -11.59 -7.83 12.29
N ALA A 163 -10.55 -7.23 11.70
CA ALA A 163 -9.66 -7.94 10.78
C ALA A 163 -8.84 -9.02 11.49
N ILE A 164 -8.44 -8.77 12.75
CA ILE A 164 -7.77 -9.75 13.61
C ILE A 164 -8.69 -10.94 13.91
N GLU A 165 -9.96 -10.70 14.24
CA GLU A 165 -10.94 -11.77 14.48
C GLU A 165 -11.05 -12.73 13.29
N GLY A 166 -11.23 -12.20 12.08
CA GLY A 166 -11.31 -13.03 10.88
C GLY A 166 -9.96 -13.68 10.53
N TYR A 167 -8.85 -12.97 10.69
CA TYR A 167 -7.49 -13.50 10.49
C TYR A 167 -7.19 -14.70 11.37
N LEU A 168 -7.52 -14.65 12.67
CA LEU A 168 -7.21 -15.75 13.59
C LEU A 168 -7.97 -17.02 13.18
N ARG A 169 -9.25 -16.90 12.84
CA ARG A 169 -10.04 -18.02 12.30
C ARG A 169 -9.42 -18.58 11.01
N LEU A 170 -8.97 -17.69 10.13
CA LEU A 170 -8.36 -18.06 8.86
C LEU A 170 -7.01 -18.74 9.04
N ARG A 171 -6.13 -18.20 9.89
CA ARG A 171 -4.85 -18.81 10.24
C ARG A 171 -5.05 -20.21 10.81
N ASP A 172 -5.99 -20.36 11.74
CA ASP A 172 -6.28 -21.67 12.35
C ASP A 172 -6.81 -22.68 11.31
N ARG A 173 -7.63 -22.24 10.34
CA ARG A 173 -8.02 -23.07 9.18
C ARG A 173 -6.82 -23.44 8.32
N VAL A 174 -5.98 -22.47 7.94
CA VAL A 174 -4.79 -22.72 7.11
C VAL A 174 -3.84 -23.71 7.78
N GLN A 175 -3.65 -23.62 9.10
CA GLN A 175 -2.79 -24.54 9.84
C GLN A 175 -3.35 -25.96 9.95
N ARG A 176 -4.67 -26.12 10.01
CA ARG A 176 -5.32 -27.45 10.11
C ARG A 176 -5.56 -28.09 8.75
N ASP A 177 -6.06 -27.30 7.82
CA ASP A 177 -6.73 -27.76 6.59
C ASP A 177 -5.87 -27.50 5.34
N GLY A 178 -4.81 -26.69 5.45
CA GLY A 178 -3.91 -26.33 4.35
C GLY A 178 -4.22 -24.96 3.73
N PRO A 179 -3.36 -24.49 2.80
CA PRO A 179 -3.50 -23.19 2.14
C PRO A 179 -4.82 -23.01 1.37
N GLU A 180 -5.49 -24.09 0.97
CA GLU A 180 -6.80 -24.10 0.31
C GLU A 180 -7.90 -23.43 1.16
N ALA A 181 -7.69 -23.33 2.48
CA ALA A 181 -8.57 -22.55 3.35
C ALA A 181 -8.67 -21.05 2.98
N LEU A 182 -7.77 -20.54 2.12
CA LEU A 182 -7.78 -19.16 1.63
C LEU A 182 -8.74 -18.94 0.46
N ASP A 183 -9.25 -19.99 -0.19
CA ASP A 183 -10.05 -19.88 -1.42
C ASP A 183 -11.32 -19.04 -1.24
N GLU A 184 -12.02 -19.21 -0.10
CA GLU A 184 -13.21 -18.41 0.23
C GLU A 184 -12.88 -16.92 0.41
N LEU A 185 -11.72 -16.61 1.02
CA LEU A 185 -11.25 -15.23 1.16
C LEU A 185 -10.92 -14.64 -0.21
N TYR A 186 -10.24 -15.39 -1.07
CA TYR A 186 -9.88 -14.93 -2.42
C TYR A 186 -11.12 -14.66 -3.27
N ALA A 187 -12.11 -15.55 -3.24
CA ALA A 187 -13.38 -15.34 -3.92
C ALA A 187 -14.11 -14.09 -3.41
N ALA A 188 -14.16 -13.88 -2.09
CA ALA A 188 -14.78 -12.69 -1.51
C ALA A 188 -14.01 -11.41 -1.84
N ALA A 189 -12.69 -11.43 -1.79
CA ALA A 189 -11.83 -10.30 -2.16
C ALA A 189 -12.08 -9.87 -3.61
N VAL A 190 -12.13 -10.82 -4.55
CA VAL A 190 -12.49 -10.54 -5.95
C VAL A 190 -13.89 -9.93 -6.05
N GLY A 191 -14.86 -10.48 -5.32
CA GLY A 191 -16.22 -9.95 -5.26
C GLY A 191 -16.32 -8.51 -4.73
N LEU A 192 -15.45 -8.12 -3.80
CA LEU A 192 -15.41 -6.77 -3.23
C LEU A 192 -14.73 -5.74 -4.15
N VAL A 193 -13.77 -6.17 -4.97
CA VAL A 193 -12.95 -5.25 -5.78
C VAL A 193 -13.31 -5.21 -7.27
N ARG A 194 -14.09 -6.18 -7.78
CA ARG A 194 -14.47 -6.30 -9.20
C ARG A 194 -14.93 -5.00 -9.86
N ASP A 195 -15.78 -4.24 -9.18
CA ASP A 195 -16.39 -3.04 -9.77
C ASP A 195 -15.40 -1.84 -9.73
N LYS A 196 -14.36 -1.92 -8.90
CA LYS A 196 -13.26 -0.94 -8.84
C LYS A 196 -12.18 -1.24 -9.87
N ALA A 197 -11.98 -2.51 -10.22
CA ALA A 197 -10.88 -2.98 -11.05
C ALA A 197 -10.77 -2.27 -12.40
N ALA A 198 -11.89 -1.90 -13.03
CA ALA A 198 -11.89 -1.14 -14.28
C ALA A 198 -11.17 0.22 -14.16
N GLY A 199 -11.28 0.89 -13.01
CA GLY A 199 -10.62 2.18 -12.74
C GLY A 199 -9.12 2.05 -12.47
N TRP A 200 -8.62 0.85 -12.18
CA TRP A 200 -7.23 0.63 -11.80
C TRP A 200 -6.24 0.72 -12.96
N HIS A 201 -6.70 0.47 -14.19
CA HIS A 201 -5.86 0.56 -15.39
C HIS A 201 -5.14 1.91 -15.51
N HIS A 202 -5.80 3.00 -15.10
CA HIS A 202 -5.21 4.33 -15.12
C HIS A 202 -3.90 4.43 -14.30
N HIS A 203 -3.85 3.81 -13.11
CA HIS A 203 -2.66 3.81 -12.25
C HIS A 203 -1.52 3.04 -12.89
N TRP A 204 -1.82 1.87 -13.47
CA TRP A 204 -0.84 1.06 -14.17
C TRP A 204 -0.29 1.77 -15.42
N GLU A 205 -1.19 2.30 -16.27
CA GLU A 205 -0.85 2.97 -17.52
C GLU A 205 0.06 4.18 -17.29
N ARG A 206 -0.25 5.01 -16.28
CA ARG A 206 0.50 6.25 -15.99
C ARG A 206 1.75 6.03 -15.14
N GLY A 207 1.76 4.96 -14.34
CA GLY A 207 2.88 4.61 -13.47
C GLY A 207 3.82 3.61 -14.15
N PRO A 208 3.82 2.34 -13.73
CA PRO A 208 4.82 1.36 -14.13
C PRO A 208 4.88 1.10 -15.63
N HIS A 209 3.75 1.06 -16.34
CA HIS A 209 3.74 0.80 -17.78
C HIS A 209 4.45 1.89 -18.57
N ARG A 210 4.11 3.16 -18.32
CA ARG A 210 4.75 4.31 -18.97
C ARG A 210 6.26 4.34 -18.74
N GLN A 211 6.72 4.03 -17.52
CA GLN A 211 8.15 4.02 -17.20
C GLN A 211 8.90 2.88 -17.89
N ALA A 212 8.27 1.70 -18.00
CA ALA A 212 8.84 0.57 -18.73
C ALA A 212 8.98 0.92 -20.23
N GLU A 213 7.95 1.52 -20.83
CA GLU A 213 7.99 1.95 -22.23
C GLU A 213 9.04 3.03 -22.49
N ALA A 214 9.17 4.03 -21.61
CA ALA A 214 10.22 5.04 -21.70
C ALA A 214 11.62 4.41 -21.63
N THR A 215 11.81 3.41 -20.77
CA THR A 215 13.08 2.68 -20.66
C THR A 215 13.36 1.87 -21.94
N ARG A 216 12.34 1.23 -22.52
CA ARG A 216 12.45 0.51 -23.80
C ARG A 216 12.92 1.45 -24.92
N GLU A 217 12.35 2.65 -25.00
CA GLU A 217 12.76 3.69 -25.96
C GLU A 217 14.21 4.15 -25.73
N HIS A 218 14.57 4.47 -24.49
CA HIS A 218 15.95 4.86 -24.16
C HIS A 218 16.98 3.80 -24.52
N ILE A 219 16.68 2.50 -24.30
CA ILE A 219 17.57 1.40 -24.68
C ILE A 219 17.75 1.35 -26.20
N ALA A 220 16.67 1.55 -26.98
CA ALA A 220 16.73 1.57 -28.43
C ALA A 220 17.57 2.75 -28.95
N ASP A 221 17.37 3.96 -28.43
CA ASP A 221 18.14 5.15 -28.81
C ASP A 221 19.63 4.96 -28.51
N ILE A 222 19.97 4.43 -27.33
CA ILE A 222 21.35 4.16 -26.92
C ILE A 222 22.01 3.14 -27.86
N ALA A 223 21.27 2.12 -28.30
CA ALA A 223 21.78 1.11 -29.23
C ALA A 223 22.17 1.71 -30.59
N GLU A 224 21.49 2.78 -31.01
CA GLU A 224 21.80 3.55 -32.22
C GLU A 224 22.85 4.66 -31.99
N GLY A 225 23.36 4.80 -30.76
CA GLY A 225 24.31 5.85 -30.38
C GLY A 225 23.68 7.22 -30.14
N ASP A 226 22.35 7.30 -30.00
CA ASP A 226 21.64 8.53 -29.65
C ASP A 226 21.43 8.66 -28.13
N GLY A 227 22.07 9.65 -27.54
CA GLY A 227 21.95 10.01 -26.12
C GLY A 227 21.07 11.23 -25.85
N ALA A 228 20.21 11.66 -26.79
CA ALA A 228 19.48 12.92 -26.67
C ALA A 228 18.66 13.06 -25.38
N HIS A 229 18.06 11.97 -24.90
CA HIS A 229 17.28 11.96 -23.65
C HIS A 229 18.11 12.31 -22.41
N LEU A 230 19.41 12.00 -22.39
CA LEU A 230 20.30 12.30 -21.26
C LEU A 230 20.41 13.81 -21.00
N ARG A 231 20.27 14.64 -22.04
CA ARG A 231 20.29 16.11 -21.90
C ARG A 231 19.08 16.66 -21.15
N ARG A 232 18.03 15.84 -20.97
CA ARG A 232 16.82 16.17 -20.19
C ARG A 232 16.87 15.68 -18.74
N SER A 233 18.00 15.15 -18.28
CA SER A 233 18.14 14.67 -16.90
C SER A 233 17.83 15.78 -15.89
N ALA A 234 17.05 15.46 -14.87
CA ALA A 234 16.70 16.37 -13.78
C ALA A 234 16.54 15.61 -12.45
N VAL A 235 16.64 16.33 -11.34
CA VAL A 235 16.40 15.79 -9.99
C VAL A 235 15.01 16.25 -9.56
N TYR A 236 14.19 15.32 -9.06
CA TYR A 236 12.84 15.59 -8.58
C TYR A 236 12.71 15.25 -7.10
N THR A 237 11.84 15.98 -6.42
CA THR A 237 11.44 15.74 -5.03
C THR A 237 9.91 15.74 -4.92
N ALA A 238 9.41 15.19 -3.83
CA ALA A 238 8.00 15.18 -3.47
C ALA A 238 7.85 15.60 -2.01
N ASP A 239 6.80 16.34 -1.71
CA ASP A 239 6.49 16.74 -0.35
C ASP A 239 5.66 15.67 0.36
N SER A 240 5.82 15.61 1.69
CA SER A 240 4.87 14.89 2.54
C SER A 240 3.81 15.89 3.01
N PRO A 241 2.50 15.56 2.95
CA PRO A 241 1.46 16.43 3.49
C PRO A 241 1.79 16.86 4.93
N ALA A 242 1.62 18.15 5.22
CA ALA A 242 1.81 18.70 6.55
C ALA A 242 0.75 18.14 7.51
N GLY A 243 1.14 17.92 8.76
CA GLY A 243 0.25 17.43 9.81
C GLY A 243 0.69 16.08 10.39
N PRO A 244 -0.15 15.46 11.23
CA PRO A 244 0.15 14.19 11.85
C PRO A 244 0.21 13.06 10.80
N ARG A 245 0.89 11.97 11.17
CA ARG A 245 0.87 10.73 10.39
C ARG A 245 -0.57 10.26 10.17
N ARG A 246 -0.84 9.68 9.00
CA ARG A 246 -2.15 9.14 8.62
C ARG A 246 -2.35 7.76 9.21
N THR A 247 -3.57 7.42 9.59
CA THR A 247 -3.94 6.07 10.05
C THR A 247 -4.01 5.10 8.86
N GLY A 248 -3.00 4.26 8.70
CA GLY A 248 -2.94 3.19 7.71
C GLY A 248 -3.51 1.87 8.23
N MET A 249 -3.43 0.79 7.42
CA MET A 249 -3.85 -0.56 7.86
C MET A 249 -2.88 -1.16 8.87
N CYS A 250 -1.57 -1.05 8.61
CA CYS A 250 -0.52 -1.58 9.48
C CYS A 250 -0.12 -0.68 10.65
N GLY A 251 -0.36 0.64 10.54
CA GLY A 251 0.18 1.62 11.47
C GLY A 251 0.06 3.06 11.00
N MET A 252 0.86 3.94 11.60
CA MET A 252 0.87 5.37 11.31
C MET A 252 1.82 5.68 10.15
N LEU A 253 1.27 6.19 9.05
CA LEU A 253 1.98 6.42 7.79
C LEU A 253 2.39 7.89 7.64
N LYS A 254 3.65 8.09 7.22
CA LYS A 254 4.08 9.29 6.52
C LYS A 254 4.22 8.91 5.05
N VAL A 255 3.48 9.61 4.19
CA VAL A 255 3.42 9.35 2.74
C VAL A 255 3.94 10.56 2.00
N TRP A 256 4.55 10.35 0.84
CA TRP A 256 4.95 11.44 -0.06
C TRP A 256 3.95 11.56 -1.20
N ASP A 257 3.60 12.79 -1.56
CA ASP A 257 2.74 13.09 -2.70
C ASP A 257 3.55 13.01 -3.99
N LEU A 258 3.57 11.82 -4.58
CA LEU A 258 4.32 11.54 -5.81
C LEU A 258 3.64 12.13 -7.05
N ASP A 259 2.34 12.42 -7.01
CA ASP A 259 1.63 13.11 -8.09
C ASP A 259 1.99 14.60 -8.11
N GLY A 260 2.31 15.17 -6.93
CA GLY A 260 2.82 16.53 -6.75
C GLY A 260 4.35 16.66 -6.87
N ALA A 261 5.05 15.66 -7.39
CA ALA A 261 6.50 15.71 -7.54
C ALA A 261 6.95 16.88 -8.43
N HIS A 262 8.09 17.49 -8.12
CA HIS A 262 8.58 18.68 -8.80
C HIS A 262 10.12 18.70 -8.84
N PRO A 263 10.74 19.43 -9.79
CA PRO A 263 12.19 19.55 -9.84
C PRO A 263 12.75 20.18 -8.55
N VAL A 264 13.89 19.68 -8.08
CA VAL A 264 14.64 20.34 -7.02
C VAL A 264 15.20 21.66 -7.57
N SER A 265 14.87 22.77 -6.90
CA SER A 265 15.38 24.12 -7.20
C SER A 265 16.84 24.30 -6.80
#